data_AF-A0AAD4C5J5-F1
#
_entry.id   AF-A0AAD4C5J5-F1
#
_cell.length_a   1.000
_cell.length_b   1.000
_cell.length_c   1.000
_cell.angle_alpha   90.00
_cell.angle_beta   90.00
_cell.angle_gamma   90.00
#
_symmetry.space_group_name_H-M   'P 1'
#
loop_
_entity.id
_entity.type
_entity.pdbx_description
1 polymer ?
#
loop_
_entity_poly.entity_id
_entity_poly.type
_entity_poly.pdbx_seq_one_letter_code
_entity_poly.pdbx_strand_id
1 'polypeptide(L)'
;MHHALQLQEILLNIFGHHYPGLDTSDLAALARTCCAFKEPALDILWEDLNDLSPLLRCVPEASRQISSGLYGIHRPLTQIEWDILRSYTRRIRSIFMEDAGINEESVVKLSKPPTIEPFLSNVRKLRFDYTPRTKLLSFHHFPSLVSLDIQLKVPLRRGILWTFSKFSPSLTELYIESHHPVNFDITSGKILPRHSATLFVLHGCLPPST
;
A
#
# COMPACT_ATOMS: atom_id res chain seq x y z
N MET A 1 -4.36 15.77 31.96
CA MET A 1 -3.98 16.11 30.57
C MET A 1 -4.71 17.38 30.16
N HIS A 2 -4.06 18.25 29.40
CA HIS A 2 -4.69 19.47 28.88
C HIS A 2 -5.81 19.11 27.87
N HIS A 3 -6.93 19.85 27.87
CA HIS A 3 -8.10 19.56 27.01
C HIS A 3 -7.75 19.49 25.52
N ALA A 4 -6.82 20.33 25.06
CA ALA A 4 -6.34 20.29 23.66
C ALA A 4 -5.72 18.94 23.27
N LEU A 5 -5.09 18.21 24.21
CA LEU A 5 -4.50 16.89 23.97
C LEU A 5 -5.52 15.75 24.05
N GLN A 6 -6.81 16.07 24.21
CA GLN A 6 -7.91 15.12 24.11
C GLN A 6 -8.60 15.19 22.75
N LEU A 7 -8.31 16.22 21.95
CA LEU A 7 -8.88 16.39 20.61
C LEU A 7 -8.03 15.62 19.59
N GLN A 8 -8.64 14.62 18.94
CA GLN A 8 -7.97 13.76 17.97
C GLN A 8 -7.38 14.55 16.80
N GLU A 9 -8.07 15.58 16.33
CA GLU A 9 -7.60 16.42 15.21
C GLU A 9 -6.31 17.17 15.56
N ILE A 10 -6.20 17.64 16.81
CA ILE A 10 -5.00 18.32 17.30
C ILE A 10 -3.86 17.31 17.39
N LEU A 11 -4.11 16.12 17.95
CA LEU A 11 -3.10 15.07 18.03
C LEU A 11 -2.62 14.62 16.64
N LEU A 12 -3.53 14.43 15.68
CA LEU A 12 -3.18 14.08 14.31
C LEU A 12 -2.31 15.17 13.65
N ASN A 13 -2.64 16.45 13.85
CA ASN A 13 -1.83 17.54 13.33
C ASN A 13 -0.44 17.64 13.98
N ILE A 14 -0.34 17.35 15.28
CA ILE A 14 0.94 17.34 16.01
C ILE A 14 1.80 16.15 15.57
N PHE A 15 1.22 14.96 15.54
CA PHE A 15 1.93 13.71 15.20
C PHE A 15 2.26 13.64 13.71
N GLY A 16 1.41 14.21 12.85
CA GLY A 16 1.59 14.24 11.39
C GLY A 16 2.50 15.37 10.92
N HIS A 17 3.00 16.20 11.85
CA HIS A 17 4.01 17.18 11.51
C HIS A 17 5.32 16.44 11.20
N HIS A 18 5.66 16.40 9.90
CA HIS A 18 6.94 15.88 9.42
C HIS A 18 8.08 16.81 9.86
N TYR A 19 8.48 16.71 11.12
CA TYR A 19 9.78 17.20 11.54
C TYR A 19 10.85 16.25 11.00
N PRO A 20 11.94 16.77 10.40
CA PRO A 20 13.10 15.95 10.12
C PRO A 20 13.60 15.35 11.45
N GLY A 21 13.37 14.05 11.65
CA GLY A 21 13.72 13.32 12.86
C GLY A 21 12.56 12.66 13.62
N LEU A 22 11.28 12.90 13.28
CA LEU A 22 10.19 12.08 13.83
C LEU A 22 10.16 10.74 13.09
N ASP A 23 10.89 9.78 13.62
CA ASP A 23 10.97 8.44 13.05
C ASP A 23 9.76 7.60 13.45
N THR A 24 9.51 6.52 12.71
CA THR A 24 8.47 5.52 13.04
C THR A 24 8.56 5.01 14.48
N SER A 25 9.75 5.05 15.09
CA SER A 25 9.98 4.74 16.50
C SER A 25 9.27 5.68 17.47
N ASP A 26 9.19 6.97 17.16
CA ASP A 26 8.58 7.98 18.02
C ASP A 26 7.06 7.85 17.99
N LEU A 27 6.48 7.65 16.81
CA LEU A 27 5.05 7.37 16.67
C LEU A 27 4.66 6.07 17.38
N ALA A 28 5.50 5.03 17.28
CA ALA A 28 5.28 3.79 18.04
C ALA A 28 5.39 4.02 19.55
N ALA A 29 6.31 4.88 20.01
CA ALA A 29 6.41 5.26 21.42
C ALA A 29 5.17 6.03 21.88
N LEU A 30 4.74 7.05 21.12
CA LEU A 30 3.53 7.84 21.37
C LEU A 30 2.29 6.95 21.49
N ALA A 31 2.14 5.96 20.60
CA ALA A 31 1.04 5.01 20.63
C ALA A 31 0.97 4.18 21.93
N ARG A 32 2.11 4.00 22.63
CA ARG A 32 2.22 3.26 23.89
C ARG A 32 2.13 4.14 25.14
N THR A 33 2.13 5.47 25.01
CA THR A 33 2.12 6.38 26.17
C THR A 33 0.80 6.38 26.93
N CYS A 34 -0.32 6.55 26.22
CA CYS A 34 -1.64 6.62 26.82
C CYS A 34 -2.76 6.28 25.81
N CYS A 35 -3.94 5.95 26.33
CA CYS A 35 -5.09 5.56 25.50
C CYS A 35 -5.53 6.66 24.51
N ALA A 36 -5.42 7.94 24.89
CA ALA A 36 -5.77 9.06 24.01
C ALA A 36 -4.82 9.18 22.80
N PHE A 37 -3.55 8.82 22.98
CA PHE A 37 -2.53 8.95 21.92
C PHE A 37 -2.44 7.71 21.05
N LYS A 38 -2.90 6.56 21.57
CA LYS A 38 -2.84 5.27 20.88
C LYS A 38 -3.40 5.32 19.47
N GLU A 39 -4.67 5.69 19.32
CA GLU A 39 -5.34 5.64 18.01
C GLU A 39 -4.77 6.67 17.02
N PRO A 40 -4.58 7.96 17.38
CA PRO A 40 -4.03 8.94 16.45
C PRO A 40 -2.58 8.63 16.04
N ALA A 41 -1.75 8.15 16.97
CA ALA A 41 -0.37 7.80 16.65
C ALA A 41 -0.29 6.55 15.75
N LEU A 42 -1.16 5.56 15.96
CA LEU A 42 -1.25 4.40 15.08
C LEU A 42 -1.81 4.77 13.70
N ASP A 43 -2.74 5.72 13.60
CA ASP A 43 -3.25 6.20 12.32
C ASP A 43 -2.11 6.72 11.45
N ILE A 44 -1.24 7.56 12.01
CA ILE A 44 -0.13 8.16 11.26
C ILE A 44 1.01 7.16 11.04
N LEU A 45 1.34 6.34 12.03
CA LEU A 45 2.38 5.31 11.92
C LEU A 45 2.12 4.34 10.76
N TRP A 46 0.85 4.01 10.52
CA TRP A 46 0.45 3.03 9.51
C TRP A 46 -0.10 3.66 8.24
N GLU A 47 -0.21 4.99 8.15
CA GLU A 47 -0.80 5.68 7.00
C GLU A 47 -0.02 5.40 5.71
N ASP A 48 1.31 5.54 5.77
CA ASP A 48 2.21 5.37 4.65
C ASP A 48 3.22 4.25 4.95
N LEU A 49 3.18 3.18 4.15
CA LEU A 49 4.10 2.04 4.30
C LEU A 49 5.03 1.90 3.11
N ASN A 50 6.33 1.70 3.38
CA ASN A 50 7.32 1.40 2.34
C ASN A 50 7.38 -0.10 1.99
N ASP A 51 6.82 -0.96 2.83
CA ASP A 51 6.58 -2.37 2.50
C ASP A 51 5.51 -2.97 3.43
N LEU A 52 5.14 -4.23 3.19
CA LEU A 52 4.19 -4.97 4.04
C LEU A 52 4.87 -5.73 5.19
N SER A 53 6.19 -5.59 5.38
CA SER A 53 6.91 -6.27 6.47
C SER A 53 6.47 -5.84 7.88
N PRO A 54 6.04 -4.58 8.16
CA PRO A 54 5.42 -4.22 9.44
C PRO A 54 4.21 -5.09 9.78
N LEU A 55 3.37 -5.45 8.81
CA LEU A 55 2.22 -6.32 9.05
C LEU A 55 2.69 -7.70 9.54
N LEU A 56 3.73 -8.25 8.90
CA LEU A 56 4.31 -9.51 9.34
C LEU A 56 4.97 -9.41 10.72
N ARG A 57 5.42 -8.22 11.13
CA ARG A 57 5.92 -7.95 12.49
C ARG A 57 4.80 -7.94 13.55
N CYS A 58 3.53 -7.84 13.16
CA CYS A 58 2.38 -7.88 14.08
C CYS A 58 1.83 -9.29 14.32
N VAL A 59 2.12 -10.28 13.46
CA VAL A 59 1.70 -11.67 13.70
C VAL A 59 2.63 -12.37 14.68
N PRO A 60 2.19 -13.40 15.43
CA PRO A 60 3.03 -14.18 16.33
C PRO A 60 4.31 -14.70 15.65
N GLU A 61 5.39 -14.81 16.42
CA GLU A 61 6.67 -15.32 15.93
C GLU A 61 6.54 -16.75 15.38
N ALA A 62 5.69 -17.57 16.00
CA ALA A 62 5.35 -18.92 15.55
C ALA A 62 4.65 -18.98 14.17
N SER A 63 4.31 -17.84 13.57
CA SER A 63 3.70 -17.74 12.23
C SER A 63 4.64 -17.09 11.23
N ARG A 64 5.64 -16.37 11.75
CA ARG A 64 6.62 -15.61 11.00
C ARG A 64 7.74 -16.54 10.52
N GLN A 65 8.37 -16.12 9.44
CA GLN A 65 9.59 -16.69 8.93
C GLN A 65 10.49 -15.55 8.48
N ILE A 66 11.80 -15.68 8.66
CA ILE A 66 12.78 -14.76 8.09
C ILE A 66 13.73 -15.60 7.26
N SER A 67 13.76 -15.35 5.96
CA SER A 67 14.58 -16.09 5.00
C SER A 67 15.34 -15.10 4.13
N SER A 68 16.67 -15.17 4.13
CA SER A 68 17.53 -14.26 3.34
C SER A 68 17.25 -12.77 3.61
N GLY A 69 16.96 -12.41 4.87
CA GLY A 69 16.61 -11.05 5.27
C GLY A 69 15.17 -10.61 4.97
N LEU A 70 14.37 -11.45 4.29
CA LEU A 70 12.98 -11.16 3.97
C LEU A 70 12.01 -11.76 4.99
N TYR A 71 11.05 -10.96 5.42
CA TYR A 71 9.94 -11.40 6.26
C TYR A 71 8.95 -12.26 5.46
N GLY A 72 8.44 -13.29 6.10
CA GLY A 72 7.45 -14.16 5.52
C GLY A 72 6.55 -14.84 6.52
N ILE A 73 5.62 -15.64 5.99
CA ILE A 73 4.67 -16.46 6.71
C ILE A 73 4.88 -17.90 6.24
N HIS A 74 5.19 -18.82 7.14
CA HIS A 74 5.42 -20.23 6.80
C HIS A 74 4.14 -21.08 6.87
N ARG A 75 3.11 -20.66 7.62
CA ARG A 75 1.83 -21.36 7.78
C ARG A 75 0.62 -20.46 7.48
N PRO A 76 -0.56 -20.99 7.14
CA PRO A 76 -1.76 -20.17 7.09
C PRO A 76 -2.00 -19.41 8.42
N LEU A 77 -2.40 -18.15 8.31
CA LEU A 77 -2.78 -17.35 9.47
C LEU A 77 -4.17 -17.77 9.96
N THR A 78 -4.33 -17.82 11.27
CA THR A 78 -5.60 -18.04 11.96
C THR A 78 -6.48 -16.80 11.86
N GLN A 79 -7.79 -16.95 12.12
CA GLN A 79 -8.72 -15.81 12.09
C GLN A 79 -8.28 -14.68 13.04
N ILE A 80 -7.82 -15.01 14.24
CA ILE A 80 -7.34 -14.04 15.24
C ILE A 80 -6.16 -13.23 14.68
N GLU A 81 -5.24 -13.88 13.98
CA GLU A 81 -4.09 -13.21 13.36
C GLU A 81 -4.53 -12.27 12.23
N TRP A 82 -5.52 -12.68 11.44
CA TRP A 82 -6.13 -11.81 10.43
C TRP A 82 -6.84 -10.60 11.04
N ASP A 83 -7.51 -10.77 12.17
CA ASP A 83 -8.19 -9.68 12.88
C ASP A 83 -7.19 -8.65 13.41
N ILE A 84 -6.04 -9.12 13.94
CA ILE A 84 -4.92 -8.25 14.32
C ILE A 84 -4.44 -7.45 13.11
N LEU A 85 -4.17 -8.12 11.99
CA LEU A 85 -3.71 -7.44 10.78
C LEU A 85 -4.74 -6.40 10.30
N ARG A 86 -6.03 -6.75 10.31
CA ARG A 86 -7.11 -5.85 9.90
C ARG A 86 -7.19 -4.57 10.72
N SER A 87 -6.87 -4.65 12.02
CA SER A 87 -6.84 -3.48 12.90
C SER A 87 -5.82 -2.42 12.48
N TYR A 88 -4.76 -2.84 11.78
CA TYR A 88 -3.72 -1.99 11.22
C TYR A 88 -3.98 -1.67 9.74
N THR A 89 -4.38 -2.65 8.91
CA THR A 89 -4.51 -2.42 7.46
C THR A 89 -5.57 -1.39 7.10
N ARG A 90 -6.60 -1.22 7.92
CA ARG A 90 -7.60 -0.16 7.73
C ARG A 90 -7.02 1.26 7.80
N ARG A 91 -5.84 1.44 8.39
CA ARG A 91 -5.17 2.74 8.54
C ARG A 91 -4.29 3.08 7.34
N ILE A 92 -3.88 2.07 6.57
CA ILE A 92 -2.99 2.21 5.43
C ILE A 92 -3.71 2.95 4.30
N ARG A 93 -3.10 4.06 3.85
CA ARG A 93 -3.55 4.87 2.72
C ARG A 93 -2.56 4.88 1.57
N SER A 94 -1.26 4.74 1.84
CA SER A 94 -0.24 4.66 0.79
C SER A 94 0.69 3.48 1.00
N ILE A 95 1.06 2.83 -0.11
CA ILE A 95 2.04 1.74 -0.12
C ILE A 95 3.10 2.08 -1.17
N PHE A 96 4.38 2.12 -0.79
CA PHE A 96 5.53 2.48 -1.64
C PHE A 96 6.58 1.37 -1.66
N MET A 97 6.39 0.34 -2.48
CA MET A 97 7.25 -0.86 -2.49
C MET A 97 8.45 -0.71 -3.41
N GLU A 98 9.49 -0.02 -2.93
CA GLU A 98 10.77 0.19 -3.64
C GLU A 98 11.85 -0.84 -3.24
N ASP A 99 11.82 -1.35 -2.00
CA ASP A 99 12.75 -2.38 -1.49
C ASP A 99 12.01 -3.33 -0.55
N ALA A 100 11.15 -4.17 -1.13
CA ALA A 100 10.21 -4.97 -0.35
C ALA A 100 10.93 -5.96 0.58
N GLY A 101 10.99 -5.66 1.88
CA GLY A 101 11.49 -6.55 2.93
C GLY A 101 10.59 -7.76 3.20
N ILE A 102 9.57 -8.00 2.37
CA ILE A 102 8.63 -9.11 2.45
C ILE A 102 8.85 -10.07 1.28
N ASN A 103 8.84 -11.37 1.56
CA ASN A 103 8.94 -12.38 0.51
C ASN A 103 7.62 -12.45 -0.31
N GLU A 104 7.76 -12.69 -1.61
CA GLU A 104 6.63 -12.68 -2.55
C GLU A 104 5.58 -13.76 -2.27
N GLU A 105 5.97 -14.90 -1.70
CA GLU A 105 5.03 -15.95 -1.33
C GLU A 105 4.10 -15.49 -0.22
N SER A 106 4.61 -14.71 0.71
CA SER A 106 3.83 -14.16 1.81
C SER A 106 2.92 -13.05 1.34
N VAL A 107 3.31 -12.28 0.33
CA VAL A 107 2.42 -11.34 -0.35
C VAL A 107 1.18 -12.09 -0.90
N VAL A 108 1.36 -13.26 -1.51
CA VAL A 108 0.22 -14.09 -1.98
C VAL A 108 -0.60 -14.66 -0.83
N LYS A 109 0.04 -15.08 0.27
CA LYS A 109 -0.68 -15.58 1.46
C LYS A 109 -1.52 -14.46 2.07
N LEU A 110 -0.98 -13.24 2.14
CA LEU A 110 -1.69 -12.04 2.61
C LEU A 110 -2.82 -11.60 1.66
N SER A 111 -2.74 -11.97 0.37
CA SER A 111 -3.76 -11.60 -0.61
C SER A 111 -5.00 -12.50 -0.57
N LYS A 112 -5.02 -13.51 0.30
CA LYS A 112 -6.12 -14.49 0.44
C LYS A 112 -6.68 -14.47 1.86
N PRO A 113 -7.30 -13.36 2.30
CA PRO A 113 -7.96 -13.34 3.59
C PRO A 113 -9.12 -14.36 3.61
N PRO A 114 -9.48 -14.91 4.79
CA PRO A 114 -10.60 -15.84 4.94
C PRO A 114 -11.97 -15.19 4.72
N THR A 115 -12.01 -13.87 4.47
CA THR A 115 -13.24 -13.08 4.31
C THR A 115 -13.33 -12.47 2.92
N ILE A 116 -14.56 -12.13 2.52
CA ILE A 116 -14.85 -11.44 1.25
C ILE A 116 -14.36 -9.98 1.25
N GLU A 117 -14.21 -9.37 2.43
CA GLU A 117 -13.77 -7.98 2.54
C GLU A 117 -12.33 -7.76 2.03
N PRO A 118 -12.08 -6.68 1.28
CA PRO A 118 -10.76 -6.35 0.80
C PRO A 118 -9.82 -6.03 1.97
N PHE A 119 -8.70 -6.76 2.05
CA PHE A 119 -7.73 -6.65 3.14
C PHE A 119 -7.07 -5.26 3.23
N LEU A 120 -6.95 -4.57 2.09
CA LEU A 120 -6.34 -3.25 1.92
C LEU A 120 -7.37 -2.25 1.35
N SER A 121 -8.52 -2.13 2.02
CA SER A 121 -9.70 -1.39 1.54
C SER A 121 -9.50 0.13 1.39
N ASN A 122 -8.62 0.72 2.20
CA ASN A 122 -8.44 2.17 2.30
C ASN A 122 -7.21 2.72 1.57
N VAL A 123 -6.49 1.85 0.85
CA VAL A 123 -5.30 2.26 0.07
C VAL A 123 -5.73 3.13 -1.10
N ARG A 124 -5.19 4.34 -1.13
CA ARG A 124 -5.42 5.38 -2.14
C ARG A 124 -4.23 5.56 -3.07
N LYS A 125 -3.02 5.33 -2.58
CA LYS A 125 -1.79 5.47 -3.35
C LYS A 125 -1.03 4.15 -3.35
N LEU A 126 -0.63 3.69 -4.51
CA LEU A 126 0.18 2.48 -4.64
C LEU A 126 1.33 2.76 -5.59
N ARG A 127 2.56 2.66 -5.09
CA ARG A 127 3.79 2.65 -5.88
C ARG A 127 4.47 1.29 -5.74
N PHE A 128 4.91 0.71 -6.84
CA PHE A 128 5.74 -0.49 -6.80
C PHE A 128 6.64 -0.64 -8.03
N ASP A 129 7.73 -1.37 -7.84
CA ASP A 129 8.55 -1.87 -8.92
C ASP A 129 7.90 -3.06 -9.63
N TYR A 130 7.60 -2.89 -10.90
CA TYR A 130 7.15 -3.98 -11.75
C TYR A 130 8.33 -4.89 -12.13
N THR A 131 8.37 -6.02 -11.46
CA THR A 131 9.21 -7.18 -11.76
C THR A 131 8.37 -8.36 -12.27
N PRO A 132 8.96 -9.37 -12.94
CA PRO A 132 8.25 -10.58 -13.35
C PRO A 132 7.58 -11.35 -12.20
N ARG A 133 8.00 -11.04 -10.97
CA ARG A 133 7.53 -11.68 -9.74
C ARG A 133 6.62 -10.80 -8.89
N THR A 134 6.13 -9.68 -9.43
CA THR A 134 5.25 -8.77 -8.71
C THR A 134 3.89 -9.43 -8.46
N LYS A 135 3.74 -10.06 -7.29
CA LYS A 135 2.49 -10.74 -6.90
C LYS A 135 1.51 -9.83 -6.16
N LEU A 136 1.81 -8.54 -6.00
CA LEU A 136 0.89 -7.55 -5.41
C LEU A 136 -0.43 -7.44 -6.17
N LEU A 137 -0.43 -7.76 -7.45
CA LEU A 137 -1.65 -7.85 -8.27
C LEU A 137 -2.62 -8.95 -7.78
N SER A 138 -2.17 -9.83 -6.89
CA SER A 138 -3.00 -10.85 -6.24
C SER A 138 -3.89 -10.27 -5.14
N PHE A 139 -3.64 -9.04 -4.68
CA PHE A 139 -4.57 -8.32 -3.83
C PHE A 139 -5.79 -7.96 -4.68
N HIS A 140 -6.79 -8.83 -4.63
CA HIS A 140 -8.04 -8.63 -5.29
C HIS A 140 -8.76 -7.44 -4.63
N HIS A 141 -8.82 -6.34 -5.38
CA HIS A 141 -9.56 -5.10 -5.13
C HIS A 141 -8.88 -4.12 -4.15
N PHE A 142 -8.29 -3.06 -4.72
CA PHE A 142 -8.07 -1.78 -4.06
C PHE A 142 -9.23 -0.84 -4.46
N PRO A 143 -10.40 -0.90 -3.80
CA PRO A 143 -11.59 -0.19 -4.25
C PRO A 143 -11.42 1.34 -4.21
N SER A 144 -10.56 1.82 -3.30
CA SER A 144 -10.32 3.23 -3.03
C SER A 144 -9.05 3.77 -3.70
N LEU A 145 -8.42 3.01 -4.60
CA LEU A 145 -7.16 3.43 -5.24
C LEU A 145 -7.41 4.63 -6.16
N VAL A 146 -6.66 5.70 -5.92
CA VAL A 146 -6.73 6.99 -6.64
C VAL A 146 -5.49 7.20 -7.51
N SER A 147 -4.33 6.80 -7.01
CA SER A 147 -3.04 7.05 -7.63
C SER A 147 -2.23 5.75 -7.69
N LEU A 148 -1.77 5.40 -8.89
CA LEU A 148 -0.99 4.21 -9.18
C LEU A 148 0.31 4.60 -9.86
N ASP A 149 1.44 4.26 -9.27
CA ASP A 149 2.77 4.51 -9.79
C ASP A 149 3.52 3.20 -10.01
N ILE A 150 3.92 2.95 -11.25
CA ILE A 150 4.54 1.69 -11.65
C ILE A 150 5.91 1.98 -12.25
N GLN A 151 6.93 1.45 -11.59
CA GLN A 151 8.32 1.54 -12.02
C GLN A 151 8.68 0.27 -12.81
N LEU A 152 8.80 0.38 -14.13
CA LEU A 152 9.07 -0.76 -15.02
C LEU A 152 10.56 -1.11 -15.04
N LYS A 153 10.91 -2.16 -14.29
CA LYS A 153 12.22 -2.83 -14.40
C LYS A 153 12.27 -3.85 -15.54
N VAL A 154 11.10 -4.26 -16.06
CA VAL A 154 10.95 -5.18 -17.20
C VAL A 154 9.77 -4.75 -18.07
N PRO A 155 9.69 -5.20 -19.35
CA PRO A 155 8.54 -4.92 -20.21
C PRO A 155 7.22 -5.40 -19.58
N LEU A 156 6.19 -4.55 -19.63
CA LEU A 156 4.86 -4.89 -19.11
C LEU A 156 4.23 -6.06 -19.87
N ARG A 157 3.66 -6.99 -19.12
CA ARG A 157 2.76 -7.98 -19.71
C ARG A 157 1.44 -7.32 -20.09
N ARG A 158 0.96 -7.60 -21.31
CA ARG A 158 -0.40 -7.27 -21.75
C ARG A 158 -1.40 -7.81 -20.71
N GLY A 159 -2.33 -6.99 -20.23
CA GLY A 159 -3.31 -7.42 -19.21
C GLY A 159 -3.24 -6.67 -17.88
N ILE A 160 -2.07 -6.17 -17.49
CA ILE A 160 -1.88 -5.63 -16.12
C ILE A 160 -2.69 -4.37 -15.87
N LEU A 161 -2.64 -3.42 -16.81
CA LEU A 161 -3.37 -2.17 -16.69
C LEU A 161 -4.89 -2.41 -16.61
N TRP A 162 -5.38 -3.45 -17.29
CA TRP A 162 -6.78 -3.87 -17.24
C TRP A 162 -7.23 -4.36 -15.86
N THR A 163 -6.30 -4.87 -15.04
CA THR A 163 -6.62 -5.30 -13.68
C THR A 163 -6.99 -4.09 -12.82
N PHE A 164 -6.20 -3.04 -12.87
CA PHE A 164 -6.48 -1.82 -12.11
C PHE A 164 -7.68 -1.05 -12.66
N SER A 165 -7.83 -0.97 -13.98
CA SER A 165 -9.00 -0.30 -14.57
C SER A 165 -10.32 -0.95 -14.21
N LYS A 166 -10.35 -2.29 -14.03
CA LYS A 166 -11.57 -3.03 -13.68
C LYS A 166 -11.91 -2.97 -12.19
N PHE A 167 -10.89 -2.98 -11.33
CA PHE A 167 -11.07 -3.21 -9.89
C PHE A 167 -10.86 -1.97 -9.01
N SER A 168 -10.48 -0.84 -9.61
CA SER A 168 -10.29 0.44 -8.92
C SER A 168 -11.07 1.56 -9.63
N PRO A 169 -12.39 1.70 -9.38
CA PRO A 169 -13.22 2.69 -10.07
C PRO A 169 -12.83 4.15 -9.77
N SER A 170 -12.11 4.36 -8.66
CA SER A 170 -11.65 5.68 -8.21
C SER A 170 -10.29 6.11 -8.79
N LEU A 171 -9.68 5.30 -9.67
CA LEU A 171 -8.34 5.55 -10.18
C LEU A 171 -8.32 6.77 -11.11
N THR A 172 -7.66 7.84 -10.70
CA THR A 172 -7.55 9.09 -11.47
C THR A 172 -6.14 9.36 -11.98
N GLU A 173 -5.13 8.83 -11.31
CA GLU A 173 -3.73 9.07 -11.64
C GLU A 173 -2.99 7.76 -11.90
N LEU A 174 -2.31 7.67 -13.05
CA LEU A 174 -1.46 6.54 -13.41
C LEU A 174 -0.10 7.06 -13.90
N TYR A 175 0.95 6.71 -13.18
CA TYR A 175 2.33 7.02 -13.49
C TYR A 175 3.01 5.73 -13.94
N ILE A 176 3.66 5.75 -15.10
CA ILE A 176 4.46 4.63 -15.58
C ILE A 176 5.84 5.16 -15.93
N GLU A 177 6.81 4.80 -15.10
CA GLU A 177 8.22 5.08 -15.35
C GLU A 177 8.88 3.83 -15.91
N SER A 178 9.80 3.99 -16.85
CA SER A 178 10.48 2.86 -17.47
C SER A 178 11.90 3.22 -17.85
N HIS A 179 12.83 2.38 -17.44
CA HIS A 179 14.23 2.45 -17.89
C HIS A 179 14.45 1.74 -19.23
N HIS A 180 13.42 1.11 -19.79
CA HIS A 180 13.41 0.46 -21.10
C HIS A 180 12.43 1.16 -22.07
N PRO A 181 12.68 1.15 -23.40
CA PRO A 181 11.75 1.72 -24.36
C PRO A 181 10.39 1.00 -24.27
N VAL A 182 9.35 1.74 -23.93
CA VAL A 182 8.00 1.19 -23.78
C VAL A 182 7.23 1.39 -25.08
N ASN A 183 6.89 0.28 -25.75
CA ASN A 183 5.96 0.31 -26.88
C ASN A 183 4.54 0.19 -26.31
N PHE A 184 3.86 1.31 -26.16
CA PHE A 184 2.46 1.38 -25.75
C PHE A 184 1.59 1.76 -26.95
N ASP A 185 0.66 0.88 -27.34
CA ASP A 185 -0.55 1.30 -28.03
C ASP A 185 -1.54 1.81 -26.97
N ILE A 186 -1.46 3.11 -26.63
CA ILE A 186 -2.44 3.75 -25.74
C ILE A 186 -3.02 4.96 -26.46
N THR A 187 -4.31 4.91 -26.77
CA THR A 187 -5.05 5.86 -27.60
C THR A 187 -5.41 7.19 -26.94
N SER A 188 -5.06 7.45 -25.68
CA SER A 188 -5.24 8.79 -25.09
C SER A 188 -4.54 8.93 -23.74
N GLY A 189 -3.44 9.68 -23.68
CA GLY A 189 -2.81 10.15 -22.46
C GLY A 189 -1.96 11.38 -22.75
N LYS A 190 -2.22 12.51 -22.06
CA LYS A 190 -1.40 13.73 -22.20
C LYS A 190 -0.10 13.56 -21.43
N ILE A 191 1.02 13.78 -22.14
CA ILE A 191 2.39 13.78 -21.63
C ILE A 191 2.69 15.17 -21.06
N LEU A 192 3.06 15.27 -19.77
CA LEU A 192 3.70 16.46 -19.21
C LEU A 192 4.93 16.04 -18.37
N PRO A 193 6.02 16.83 -18.39
CA PRO A 193 7.32 16.34 -17.97
C PRO A 193 7.55 16.51 -16.47
N ARG A 194 8.12 15.48 -15.84
CA ARG A 194 9.12 15.64 -14.77
C ARG A 194 10.29 14.72 -15.11
N HIS A 195 11.08 15.13 -16.09
CA HIS A 195 12.34 14.49 -16.49
C HIS A 195 12.27 12.95 -16.61
N SER A 196 11.71 12.47 -17.73
CA SER A 196 11.79 11.07 -18.21
C SER A 196 10.76 10.05 -17.68
N ALA A 197 9.62 10.51 -17.14
CA ALA A 197 8.45 9.68 -16.83
C ALA A 197 7.33 9.87 -17.87
N THR A 198 6.72 8.79 -18.36
CA THR A 198 5.54 8.87 -19.24
C THR A 198 4.28 8.84 -18.36
N LEU A 199 3.72 10.02 -18.11
CA LEU A 199 2.46 10.18 -17.39
C LEU A 199 1.28 9.73 -18.27
N PHE A 200 0.43 8.82 -17.78
CA PHE A 200 -0.84 8.49 -18.40
C PHE A 200 -1.98 8.89 -17.47
N VAL A 201 -2.66 10.00 -17.74
CA VAL A 201 -3.91 10.31 -17.05
C VAL A 201 -5.04 9.49 -17.67
N LEU A 202 -5.56 8.51 -16.94
CA LEU A 202 -6.75 7.77 -17.35
C LEU A 202 -7.98 8.68 -17.22
N HIS A 203 -8.32 9.41 -18.28
CA HIS A 203 -9.64 10.03 -18.38
C HIS A 203 -10.67 8.95 -18.74
N GLY A 204 -11.39 8.47 -17.73
CA GLY A 204 -12.71 7.84 -17.86
C GLY A 204 -12.83 6.73 -18.90
N CYS A 205 -12.24 5.55 -18.65
CA CYS A 205 -12.64 4.34 -19.38
C CYS A 205 -13.84 3.67 -18.68
N LEU A 206 -15.02 4.25 -18.85
CA LEU A 206 -16.26 3.46 -18.82
C LEU A 206 -16.30 2.61 -20.10
N PRO A 207 -16.54 1.29 -20.03
CA PRO A 207 -16.82 0.53 -21.24
C PRO A 207 -18.14 1.04 -21.86
N PRO A 208 -18.29 1.09 -23.19
CA PRO A 208 -19.57 1.35 -23.79
C PRO A 208 -20.52 0.22 -23.39
N SER A 209 -21.66 0.58 -22.82
CA SER A 209 -22.77 -0.32 -22.54
C SER A 209 -23.25 -0.93 -23.85
N THR A 210 -23.04 -2.23 -24.05
CA THR A 210 -23.80 -3.07 -24.99
C THR A 210 -24.84 -3.85 -24.24
#